data_AF-A0A953QUI1-F1
#
_entry.id   AF-A0A953QUI1-F1
#
_cell.length_a   1.000
_cell.length_b   1.000
_cell.length_c   1.000
_cell.angle_alpha   90.00
_cell.angle_beta   90.00
_cell.angle_gamma   90.00
#
_symmetry.space_group_name_H-M   'P 1'
#
loop_
_entity.id
_entity.type
_entity.pdbx_description
1 polymer ?
#
loop_
_entity_poly.entity_id
_entity_poly.type
_entity_poly.pdbx_seq_one_letter_code
_entity_poly.pdbx_strand_id
1 'polypeptide(L)'
;TDIYCLGVILYELLTGRRPFRGSPTELVRLVLETEPRRPSTLLRNPDPDTQLPCDSTQAPKWAGRLRGDLDNIVLKAMHPDPQRRYHSVGELSSDIDRYFAGLPVTAAGDDLAYRAKKFATRHRTGVVAAAVVVVSLSAGLIVAQHEASVARKQKAMSEQRAAEIRRLANSLIFDLHDAIQSLPGATPIRVTLMDRATQALDSLTNTAVDDPAIQLELAAAYRRLAEVQGEPARANLGNLRASLASYRKAQSLLEGVRRRQPKDLDVARQLASADWAIGSILLNQGDKPAAREVREKALELREWASHAPPQDLDSCRDEATARQYRR
;
A
#
# COMPACT_ATOMS: atom_id res chain seq x y z
N THR A 1 -42.94 32.16 -35.40
CA THR A 1 -41.82 31.51 -36.14
C THR A 1 -42.22 30.09 -36.43
N ASP A 2 -41.69 29.47 -37.49
CA ASP A 2 -42.06 28.10 -37.88
C ASP A 2 -41.76 27.06 -36.79
N ILE A 3 -40.68 27.27 -36.03
CA ILE A 3 -40.31 26.41 -34.88
C ILE A 3 -41.38 26.44 -33.78
N TYR A 4 -41.94 27.61 -33.48
CA TYR A 4 -43.01 27.73 -32.50
C TYR A 4 -44.28 27.03 -32.98
N CYS A 5 -44.66 27.24 -34.25
CA CYS A 5 -45.81 26.57 -34.85
C CYS A 5 -45.65 25.05 -34.86
N LEU A 6 -44.45 24.55 -35.19
CA LEU A 6 -44.14 23.13 -35.17
C LEU A 6 -44.14 22.57 -33.75
N GLY A 7 -43.70 23.34 -32.75
CA GLY A 7 -43.83 23.01 -31.33
C GLY A 7 -45.31 22.90 -30.90
N VAL A 8 -46.17 23.80 -31.35
CA VAL A 8 -47.63 23.75 -31.10
C VAL A 8 -48.26 22.52 -31.77
N ILE A 9 -47.89 22.20 -33.01
CA ILE A 9 -48.35 21.00 -33.71
C ILE A 9 -47.88 19.75 -32.97
N LEU A 10 -46.61 19.69 -32.57
CA LEU A 10 -46.07 18.56 -31.80
C LEU A 10 -46.81 18.41 -30.46
N TYR A 11 -47.08 19.52 -29.76
CA TYR A 11 -47.89 19.53 -28.55
C TYR A 11 -49.29 18.94 -28.81
N GLU A 12 -49.93 19.36 -29.89
CA GLU A 12 -51.27 18.89 -30.29
C GLU A 12 -51.26 17.41 -30.72
N LEU A 13 -50.23 16.93 -31.41
CA LEU A 13 -50.08 15.52 -31.75
C LEU A 13 -49.85 14.65 -30.52
N LEU A 14 -49.08 15.13 -29.55
CA LEU A 14 -48.77 14.39 -28.33
C LEU A 14 -49.91 14.41 -27.30
N THR A 15 -50.76 15.43 -27.31
CA THR A 15 -51.81 15.60 -26.28
C THR A 15 -53.24 15.52 -26.83
N GLY A 16 -53.39 15.55 -28.16
CA GLY A 16 -54.67 15.74 -28.86
C GLY A 16 -55.25 17.15 -28.70
N ARG A 17 -54.49 18.12 -28.19
CA ARG A 17 -55.00 19.45 -27.80
C ARG A 17 -54.03 20.56 -28.08
N ARG A 18 -54.56 21.74 -28.36
CA ARG A 18 -53.77 22.96 -28.41
C ARG A 18 -53.32 23.40 -27.01
N PRO A 19 -52.11 23.97 -26.89
CA PRO A 19 -51.54 24.41 -25.61
C PRO A 19 -52.25 25.63 -25.00
N PHE A 20 -52.86 26.48 -25.83
CA PHE A 20 -53.63 27.65 -25.42
C PHE A 20 -54.99 27.69 -26.15
N ARG A 21 -56.03 28.20 -25.48
CA ARG A 21 -57.40 28.37 -26.00
C ARG A 21 -57.94 29.72 -25.55
N GLY A 22 -58.74 30.38 -26.40
CA GLY A 22 -59.33 31.69 -26.12
C GLY A 22 -59.67 32.44 -27.41
N SER A 23 -60.21 33.64 -27.27
CA SER A 23 -60.39 34.58 -28.38
C SER A 23 -59.03 35.00 -28.99
N PRO A 24 -58.98 35.51 -30.23
CA PRO A 24 -57.72 35.89 -30.88
C PRO A 24 -56.85 36.83 -30.04
N THR A 25 -57.47 37.79 -29.36
CA THR A 25 -56.77 38.77 -28.50
C THR A 25 -56.20 38.12 -27.23
N GLU A 26 -56.92 37.16 -26.64
CA GLU A 26 -56.45 36.39 -25.48
C GLU A 26 -55.30 35.46 -25.85
N LEU A 27 -55.35 34.83 -27.03
CA LEU A 27 -54.29 33.95 -27.51
C LEU A 27 -52.97 34.70 -27.71
N VAL A 28 -53.00 35.92 -28.27
CA VAL A 28 -51.79 36.75 -28.41
C VAL A 28 -51.15 36.99 -27.06
N ARG A 29 -51.95 37.31 -26.03
CA ARG A 29 -51.48 37.53 -24.67
C ARG A 29 -50.91 36.25 -24.04
N LEU A 30 -51.64 35.14 -24.12
CA LEU A 30 -51.24 33.84 -23.53
C LEU A 30 -49.93 33.32 -24.14
N VAL A 31 -49.75 33.46 -25.45
CA VAL A 31 -48.53 33.04 -26.17
C VAL A 31 -47.30 33.83 -25.73
N LEU A 32 -47.46 35.11 -25.37
CA LEU A 32 -46.36 35.98 -24.98
C LEU A 32 -46.05 35.92 -23.48
N GLU A 33 -47.06 35.72 -22.63
CA GLU A 33 -46.94 35.90 -21.17
C GLU A 33 -46.94 34.58 -20.38
N THR A 34 -47.38 33.46 -20.98
CA THR A 34 -47.58 32.20 -20.25
C THR A 34 -46.74 31.07 -20.81
N GLU A 35 -46.00 30.37 -19.95
CA GLU A 35 -45.35 29.12 -20.36
C GLU A 35 -46.39 28.00 -20.52
N PRO A 36 -46.34 27.22 -21.62
CA PRO A 36 -47.29 26.13 -21.83
C PRO A 36 -47.13 25.05 -20.76
N ARG A 37 -48.25 24.52 -20.28
CA ARG A 37 -48.27 23.37 -19.35
C ARG A 37 -47.59 22.17 -20.01
N ARG A 38 -46.75 21.44 -19.29
CA ARG A 38 -46.04 20.25 -19.83
C ARG A 38 -47.03 19.21 -20.38
N PRO A 39 -46.81 18.65 -21.59
CA PRO A 39 -47.63 17.58 -22.15
C PRO A 39 -47.89 16.41 -21.19
N SER A 40 -46.86 15.94 -20.48
CA SER A 40 -46.99 14.83 -19.54
C SER A 40 -47.86 15.17 -18.30
N THR A 41 -47.86 16.44 -17.89
CA THR A 41 -48.69 16.92 -16.77
C THR A 41 -50.14 17.05 -17.19
N LEU A 42 -50.41 17.62 -18.38
CA LEU A 42 -51.76 17.76 -18.93
C LEU A 42 -52.48 16.41 -19.06
N LEU A 43 -51.77 15.40 -19.57
CA LEU A 43 -52.36 14.07 -19.76
C LEU A 43 -52.55 13.28 -18.46
N ARG A 44 -51.76 13.59 -17.42
CA ARG A 44 -51.88 12.94 -16.11
C ARG A 44 -53.01 13.56 -15.27
N ASN A 45 -53.13 14.89 -15.30
CA ASN A 45 -54.12 15.65 -14.56
C ASN A 45 -54.89 16.55 -15.54
N PRO A 46 -55.87 15.99 -16.27
CA PRO A 46 -56.71 16.77 -17.17
C PRO A 46 -57.60 17.74 -16.38
N ASP A 47 -57.84 18.95 -16.92
CA ASP A 47 -58.77 19.90 -16.30
C ASP A 47 -60.22 19.36 -16.35
N PRO A 48 -61.12 19.70 -15.41
CA PRO A 48 -62.45 19.09 -15.29
C PRO A 48 -63.29 19.12 -16.57
N ASP A 49 -63.15 20.17 -17.38
CA ASP A 49 -63.86 20.35 -18.66
C ASP A 49 -63.16 19.62 -19.85
N THR A 50 -62.28 18.66 -19.55
CA THR A 50 -61.43 17.99 -20.55
C THR A 50 -62.02 16.65 -21.00
N GLN A 51 -62.65 16.62 -22.17
CA GLN A 51 -62.79 15.37 -22.94
C GLN A 51 -61.43 14.96 -23.54
N LEU A 52 -60.79 13.92 -22.99
CA LEU A 52 -59.62 13.29 -23.59
C LEU A 52 -60.01 12.59 -24.90
N PRO A 53 -59.10 12.43 -25.89
CA PRO A 53 -59.39 11.70 -27.13
C PRO A 53 -59.77 10.23 -26.91
N CYS A 54 -59.40 9.68 -25.75
CA CYS A 54 -59.83 8.38 -25.28
C CYS A 54 -61.01 8.56 -24.32
N ASP A 55 -62.08 7.82 -24.60
CA ASP A 55 -63.38 7.79 -23.90
C ASP A 55 -63.29 7.23 -22.45
N SER A 56 -62.13 7.38 -21.81
CA SER A 56 -61.85 6.92 -20.46
C SER A 56 -61.28 8.05 -19.62
N THR A 57 -61.75 8.14 -18.38
CA THR A 57 -61.29 9.03 -17.30
C THR A 57 -59.83 8.75 -16.85
N GLN A 58 -59.04 8.01 -17.64
CA GLN A 58 -57.69 7.57 -17.30
C GLN A 58 -56.66 8.09 -18.32
N ALA A 59 -55.52 8.56 -17.81
CA ALA A 59 -54.39 8.97 -18.62
C ALA A 59 -53.91 7.83 -19.56
N PRO A 60 -53.55 8.13 -20.82
CA PRO A 60 -53.07 7.09 -21.73
C PRO A 60 -51.79 6.41 -21.23
N LYS A 61 -51.64 5.09 -21.48
CA LYS A 61 -50.50 4.29 -21.00
C LYS A 61 -49.13 4.85 -21.41
N TRP A 62 -49.06 5.60 -22.51
CA TRP A 62 -47.84 6.22 -23.01
C TRP A 62 -47.56 7.63 -22.41
N ALA A 63 -48.48 8.22 -21.63
CA ALA A 63 -48.27 9.52 -20.98
C ALA A 63 -47.02 9.52 -20.09
N GLY A 64 -46.68 8.38 -19.49
CA GLY A 64 -45.44 8.21 -18.72
C GLY A 64 -44.16 8.33 -19.56
N ARG A 65 -44.22 8.05 -20.87
CA ARG A 65 -43.07 8.15 -21.79
C ARG A 65 -42.81 9.59 -22.23
N LEU A 66 -43.80 10.48 -22.13
CA LEU A 66 -43.62 11.91 -22.44
C LEU A 66 -42.80 12.65 -21.39
N ARG A 67 -42.82 12.14 -20.15
CA ARG A 67 -42.14 12.78 -19.03
C ARG A 67 -40.63 12.82 -19.26
N GLY A 68 -40.05 14.00 -19.16
CA GLY A 68 -38.62 14.22 -19.31
C GLY A 68 -38.28 14.79 -20.69
N ASP A 69 -37.63 13.98 -21.53
CA ASP A 69 -37.04 14.45 -22.78
C ASP A 69 -38.07 15.05 -23.76
N LEU A 70 -39.24 14.44 -23.95
CA LEU A 70 -40.27 14.97 -24.84
C LEU A 70 -40.94 16.23 -24.30
N ASP A 71 -41.22 16.31 -22.99
CA ASP A 71 -41.67 17.57 -22.38
C ASP A 71 -40.65 18.68 -22.66
N ASN A 72 -39.36 18.41 -22.42
CA ASN A 72 -38.31 19.39 -22.61
C ASN A 72 -38.21 19.87 -24.06
N ILE A 73 -38.30 18.96 -25.04
CA ILE A 73 -38.26 19.28 -26.47
C ILE A 73 -39.44 20.20 -26.84
N VAL A 74 -40.65 19.85 -26.42
CA VAL A 74 -41.86 20.62 -26.72
C VAL A 74 -41.81 22.01 -26.08
N LEU A 75 -41.42 22.09 -24.80
CA LEU A 75 -41.31 23.36 -24.08
C LEU A 75 -40.22 24.25 -24.66
N LYS A 76 -39.07 23.68 -25.06
CA LYS A 76 -38.00 24.43 -25.71
C LYS A 76 -38.45 24.98 -27.07
N ALA A 77 -39.14 24.19 -27.90
CA ALA A 77 -39.68 24.68 -29.17
C ALA A 77 -40.71 25.81 -29.00
N MET A 78 -41.49 25.77 -27.93
CA MET A 78 -42.54 26.74 -27.62
C MET A 78 -42.14 27.82 -26.61
N HIS A 79 -40.85 28.00 -26.32
CA HIS A 79 -40.42 28.95 -25.31
C HIS A 79 -40.85 30.40 -25.66
N PRO A 80 -41.39 31.21 -24.74
CA PRO A 80 -41.86 32.57 -25.06
C PRO A 80 -40.76 33.45 -25.68
N ASP A 81 -39.57 33.46 -25.08
CA ASP A 81 -38.36 34.09 -25.64
C ASP A 81 -37.82 33.31 -26.87
N PRO A 82 -37.76 33.91 -28.07
CA PRO A 82 -37.21 33.29 -29.28
C PRO A 82 -35.76 32.81 -29.15
N GLN A 83 -34.91 33.47 -28.34
CA GLN A 83 -33.49 33.10 -28.20
C GLN A 83 -33.29 31.79 -27.45
N ARG A 84 -34.28 31.37 -26.68
CA ARG A 84 -34.26 30.11 -25.90
C ARG A 84 -34.90 28.94 -26.66
N ARG A 85 -35.49 29.21 -27.83
CA ARG A 85 -36.00 28.17 -28.74
C ARG A 85 -34.85 27.51 -29.49
N TYR A 86 -35.17 26.49 -30.26
CA TYR A 86 -34.26 25.99 -31.28
C TYR A 86 -33.95 27.10 -32.30
N HIS A 87 -32.70 27.14 -32.79
CA HIS A 87 -32.28 28.10 -33.80
C HIS A 87 -32.74 27.68 -35.20
N SER A 88 -32.95 26.38 -35.41
CA SER A 88 -33.43 25.82 -36.67
C SER A 88 -34.36 24.62 -36.47
N VAL A 89 -35.14 24.30 -37.51
CA VAL A 89 -35.94 23.06 -37.56
C VAL A 89 -35.02 21.82 -37.52
N GLY A 90 -33.80 21.91 -38.05
CA GLY A 90 -32.81 20.84 -37.99
C GLY A 90 -32.39 20.49 -36.55
N GLU A 91 -32.25 21.49 -35.68
CA GLU A 91 -31.95 21.24 -34.25
C GLU A 91 -33.12 20.55 -33.53
N LEU A 92 -34.36 20.97 -33.81
CA LEU A 92 -35.56 20.33 -33.28
C LEU A 92 -35.66 18.87 -33.76
N SER A 93 -35.47 18.62 -35.06
CA SER A 93 -35.45 17.26 -35.63
C SER A 93 -34.37 16.40 -34.99
N SER A 94 -33.15 16.95 -34.83
CA SER A 94 -32.03 16.23 -34.20
C SER A 94 -32.34 15.80 -32.77
N ASP A 95 -33.04 16.63 -31.99
CA ASP A 95 -33.44 16.27 -30.64
C ASP A 95 -34.54 15.19 -30.61
N ILE A 96 -35.44 15.19 -31.58
CA ILE A 96 -36.42 14.12 -31.77
C ILE A 96 -35.72 12.80 -32.12
N ASP A 97 -34.75 12.84 -33.04
CA ASP A 97 -33.95 11.67 -33.41
C ASP A 97 -33.14 11.14 -32.20
N ARG A 98 -32.54 12.05 -31.41
CA ARG A 98 -31.86 11.69 -30.16
C ARG A 98 -32.81 11.04 -29.17
N TYR A 99 -34.03 11.55 -29.02
CA TYR A 99 -35.03 10.95 -28.15
C TYR A 99 -35.35 9.51 -28.58
N PHE A 100 -35.61 9.27 -29.87
CA PHE A 100 -35.88 7.93 -30.39
C PHE A 100 -34.67 6.99 -30.30
N ALA A 101 -33.46 7.51 -30.49
CA ALA A 101 -32.22 6.76 -30.33
C ALA A 101 -31.79 6.55 -28.85
N GLY A 102 -32.56 7.05 -27.89
CA GLY A 102 -32.21 6.98 -26.47
C GLY A 102 -30.95 7.76 -26.09
N LEU A 103 -30.59 8.77 -26.89
CA LEU A 103 -29.47 9.67 -26.66
C LEU A 103 -29.88 10.84 -25.74
N PRO A 104 -28.92 11.52 -25.09
CA PRO A 104 -29.19 12.76 -24.37
C PRO A 104 -29.73 13.84 -25.33
N VAL A 105 -30.86 14.46 -25.01
CA VAL A 105 -31.44 15.54 -25.82
C VAL A 105 -30.89 16.90 -25.38
N THR A 106 -30.70 17.86 -26.30
CA THR A 106 -30.20 19.19 -25.95
C THR A 106 -31.22 19.99 -25.14
N ALA A 107 -32.50 19.62 -25.23
CA ALA A 107 -33.58 20.24 -24.47
C ALA A 107 -33.48 19.99 -22.96
N ALA A 108 -32.82 18.92 -22.52
CA ALA A 108 -32.70 18.59 -21.09
C ALA A 108 -31.69 19.48 -20.35
N GLY A 109 -30.94 20.32 -21.06
CA GLY A 109 -29.86 21.14 -20.50
C GLY A 109 -28.59 20.34 -20.22
N ASP A 110 -27.59 21.02 -19.68
CA ASP A 110 -26.27 20.44 -19.39
C ASP A 110 -26.24 19.75 -18.03
N ASP A 111 -26.75 18.51 -17.98
CA ASP A 111 -26.65 17.64 -16.81
C ASP A 111 -25.74 16.43 -17.11
N LEU A 112 -24.56 16.42 -16.48
CA LEU A 112 -23.59 15.32 -16.59
C LEU A 112 -24.12 14.01 -16.02
N ALA A 113 -24.92 14.05 -14.96
CA ALA A 113 -25.52 12.86 -14.37
C ALA A 113 -26.56 12.24 -15.31
N TYR A 114 -27.38 13.08 -15.96
CA TYR A 114 -28.32 12.63 -17.00
C TYR A 114 -27.61 11.94 -18.17
N ARG A 115 -26.54 12.54 -18.69
CA ARG A 115 -25.74 11.97 -19.79
C ARG A 115 -25.05 10.67 -19.36
N ALA A 116 -24.47 10.63 -18.16
CA ALA A 116 -23.85 9.43 -17.60
C ALA A 116 -24.85 8.29 -17.43
N LYS A 117 -26.08 8.58 -16.97
CA LYS A 117 -27.15 7.59 -16.87
C LYS A 117 -27.53 7.02 -18.23
N LYS A 118 -27.77 7.87 -19.24
CA LYS A 118 -28.08 7.44 -20.62
C LYS A 118 -26.95 6.58 -21.20
N PHE A 119 -25.70 6.98 -20.97
CA PHE A 119 -24.52 6.21 -21.36
C PHE A 119 -24.47 4.84 -20.68
N ALA A 120 -24.65 4.78 -19.36
CA ALA A 120 -24.63 3.54 -18.59
C ALA A 120 -25.78 2.60 -18.99
N THR A 121 -26.97 3.13 -19.29
CA THR A 121 -28.09 2.31 -19.78
C THR A 121 -27.82 1.70 -21.15
N ARG A 122 -27.01 2.36 -21.99
CA ARG A 122 -26.66 1.89 -23.33
C ARG A 122 -25.48 0.92 -23.33
N HIS A 123 -24.50 1.14 -22.45
CA HIS A 123 -23.27 0.34 -22.36
C HIS A 123 -23.20 -0.50 -21.07
N ARG A 124 -24.31 -1.15 -20.69
CA ARG A 124 -24.44 -1.88 -19.41
C ARG A 124 -23.31 -2.90 -19.19
N THR A 125 -23.00 -3.71 -20.20
CA THR A 125 -21.98 -4.76 -20.11
C THR A 125 -20.58 -4.17 -19.88
N GLY A 126 -20.20 -3.15 -20.66
CA GLY A 126 -18.92 -2.46 -20.50
C GLY A 126 -18.78 -1.78 -19.15
N VAL A 127 -19.83 -1.10 -18.68
CA VAL A 127 -19.84 -0.44 -17.37
C VAL A 127 -19.73 -1.46 -16.23
N VAL A 128 -20.46 -2.57 -16.29
CA VAL A 128 -20.36 -3.64 -15.28
C VAL A 128 -18.97 -4.27 -15.28
N ALA A 129 -18.41 -4.58 -16.45
CA ALA A 129 -17.07 -5.14 -16.55
C ALA A 129 -16.01 -4.19 -15.96
N ALA A 130 -16.08 -2.89 -16.28
CA ALA A 130 -15.19 -1.88 -15.72
C ALA A 130 -15.35 -1.76 -14.20
N ALA A 131 -16.58 -1.77 -13.68
CA ALA A 131 -16.85 -1.72 -12.25
C ALA A 131 -16.27 -2.94 -11.52
N VAL A 132 -16.39 -4.14 -12.07
CA VAL A 132 -15.79 -5.37 -11.51
C VAL A 132 -14.28 -5.23 -11.44
N VAL A 133 -13.62 -4.78 -12.51
CA VAL A 133 -12.16 -4.56 -12.52
C VAL A 133 -11.74 -3.57 -11.44
N VAL A 134 -12.43 -2.44 -11.31
CA VAL A 134 -12.13 -1.42 -10.28
C VAL A 134 -12.30 -1.98 -8.87
N VAL A 135 -13.38 -2.73 -8.62
CA VAL A 135 -13.63 -3.37 -7.32
C VAL A 135 -12.56 -4.42 -7.00
N SER A 136 -12.22 -5.27 -7.96
CA SER A 136 -11.17 -6.29 -7.80
C SER A 136 -9.80 -5.67 -7.52
N LEU A 137 -9.42 -4.61 -8.24
CA LEU A 137 -8.17 -3.88 -8.01
C LEU A 137 -8.14 -3.20 -6.63
N SER A 138 -9.25 -2.58 -6.24
CA SER A 138 -9.37 -1.92 -4.94
C SER A 138 -9.28 -2.93 -3.79
N ALA A 139 -9.97 -4.05 -3.91
CA ALA A 139 -9.89 -5.14 -2.92
C ALA A 139 -8.47 -5.71 -2.84
N GLY A 140 -7.81 -5.95 -3.98
CA GLY A 140 -6.41 -6.39 -4.02
C GLY A 140 -5.46 -5.41 -3.35
N LEU A 141 -5.63 -4.10 -3.58
CA LEU A 141 -4.82 -3.06 -2.94
C LEU A 141 -5.01 -3.03 -1.42
N ILE A 142 -6.25 -3.17 -0.95
CA ILE A 142 -6.57 -3.21 0.49
C ILE A 142 -5.89 -4.40 1.16
N VAL A 143 -5.96 -5.59 0.55
CA VAL A 143 -5.32 -6.81 1.08
C VAL A 143 -3.80 -6.64 1.12
N ALA A 144 -3.19 -6.19 0.02
CA ALA A 144 -1.75 -5.97 -0.05
C ALA A 144 -1.26 -4.94 0.99
N GLN A 145 -2.01 -3.86 1.22
CA GLN A 145 -1.69 -2.87 2.26
C GLN A 145 -1.81 -3.44 3.66
N HIS A 146 -2.81 -4.28 3.92
CA HIS A 146 -2.99 -4.92 5.21
C HIS A 146 -1.82 -5.86 5.54
N GLU A 147 -1.46 -6.74 4.60
CA GLU A 147 -0.34 -7.67 4.76
C GLU A 147 0.99 -6.93 4.94
N ALA A 148 1.25 -5.91 4.13
CA ALA A 148 2.45 -5.08 4.27
C ALA A 148 2.52 -4.40 5.65
N SER A 149 1.39 -3.98 6.20
CA SER A 149 1.33 -3.36 7.53
C SER A 149 1.61 -4.35 8.66
N VAL A 150 1.09 -5.59 8.54
CA VAL A 150 1.37 -6.66 9.51
C VAL A 150 2.86 -7.05 9.48
N ALA A 151 3.42 -7.25 8.29
CA ALA A 151 4.84 -7.57 8.12
C ALA A 151 5.76 -6.47 8.69
N ARG A 152 5.43 -5.19 8.47
CA ARG A 152 6.18 -4.05 9.03
C ARG A 152 6.14 -4.03 10.56
N LYS A 153 4.98 -4.29 11.17
CA LYS A 153 4.85 -4.34 12.63
C LYS A 153 5.67 -5.48 13.23
N GLN A 154 5.63 -6.67 12.62
CA GLN A 154 6.44 -7.81 13.06
C GLN A 154 7.94 -7.50 12.96
N LYS A 155 8.39 -6.91 11.84
CA LYS A 155 9.78 -6.50 11.65
C LYS A 155 10.22 -5.47 12.70
N ALA A 156 9.42 -4.43 12.93
CA ALA A 156 9.74 -3.39 13.91
C ALA A 156 9.84 -3.94 15.35
N MET A 157 8.98 -4.88 15.72
CA MET A 157 9.06 -5.54 17.04
C MET A 157 10.34 -6.37 17.20
N SER A 158 10.77 -7.09 16.16
CA SER A 158 12.03 -7.85 16.16
C SER A 158 13.23 -6.91 16.28
N GLU A 159 13.29 -5.85 15.48
CA GLU A 159 14.35 -4.84 15.51
C GLU A 159 14.44 -4.15 16.89
N GLN A 160 13.30 -3.86 17.52
CA GLN A 160 13.28 -3.26 18.86
C GLN A 160 13.88 -4.19 19.92
N ARG A 161 13.52 -5.48 19.89
CA ARG A 161 14.08 -6.49 20.83
C ARG A 161 15.58 -6.69 20.61
N ALA A 162 16.00 -6.74 19.35
CA ALA A 162 17.41 -6.81 18.99
C ALA A 162 18.17 -5.57 19.55
N ALA A 163 17.63 -4.36 19.35
CA ALA A 163 18.22 -3.13 19.86
C ALA A 163 18.30 -3.11 21.40
N GLU A 164 17.30 -3.67 22.10
CA GLU A 164 17.31 -3.79 23.56
C GLU A 164 18.43 -4.73 24.04
N ILE A 165 18.57 -5.91 23.44
CA ILE A 165 19.66 -6.85 23.74
C ILE A 165 21.01 -6.20 23.50
N ARG A 166 21.17 -5.51 22.36
CA ARG A 166 22.39 -4.77 22.02
C ARG A 166 22.73 -3.74 23.09
N ARG A 167 21.75 -2.96 23.54
CA ARG A 167 21.93 -1.92 24.56
C ARG A 167 22.35 -2.52 25.90
N LEU A 168 21.68 -3.60 26.33
CA LEU A 168 22.02 -4.30 27.57
C LEU A 168 23.43 -4.90 27.51
N ALA A 169 23.77 -5.58 26.41
CA ALA A 169 25.09 -6.15 26.19
C ALA A 169 26.18 -5.07 26.22
N ASN A 170 25.98 -3.94 25.54
CA ASN A 170 26.94 -2.83 25.54
C ASN A 170 27.13 -2.24 26.94
N SER A 171 26.04 -2.02 27.66
CA SER A 171 26.10 -1.47 29.01
C SER A 171 26.86 -2.41 29.96
N LEU A 172 26.59 -3.71 29.92
CA LEU A 172 27.24 -4.69 30.79
C LEU A 172 28.71 -4.98 30.42
N ILE A 173 29.02 -5.04 29.13
CA ILE A 173 30.33 -5.50 28.63
C ILE A 173 31.32 -4.33 28.44
N PHE A 174 30.86 -3.11 28.10
CA PHE A 174 31.73 -1.95 27.90
C PHE A 174 31.57 -0.92 29.02
N ASP A 175 30.40 -0.33 29.20
CA ASP A 175 30.26 0.83 30.11
C ASP A 175 30.67 0.45 31.55
N LEU A 176 30.18 -0.69 32.05
CA LEU A 176 30.54 -1.18 33.38
C LEU A 176 31.98 -1.71 33.42
N HIS A 177 32.44 -2.37 32.36
CA HIS A 177 33.80 -2.91 32.33
C HIS A 177 34.86 -1.81 32.34
N ASP A 178 34.70 -0.81 31.49
CA ASP A 178 35.62 0.32 31.31
C ASP A 178 35.65 1.19 32.57
N ALA A 179 34.48 1.43 33.20
CA ALA A 179 34.39 2.17 34.45
C ALA A 179 35.14 1.48 35.61
N ILE A 180 35.23 0.15 35.59
CA ILE A 180 35.84 -0.64 36.66
C ILE A 180 37.30 -1.00 36.33
N GLN A 181 37.69 -1.04 35.05
CA GLN A 181 39.02 -1.47 34.62
C GLN A 181 40.15 -0.58 35.17
N SER A 182 39.92 0.72 35.35
CA SER A 182 40.93 1.65 35.89
C SER A 182 41.07 1.58 37.41
N LEU A 183 40.21 0.85 38.11
CA LEU A 183 40.25 0.74 39.57
C LEU A 183 41.32 -0.28 40.02
N PRO A 184 42.25 0.11 40.93
CA PRO A 184 43.23 -0.82 41.48
C PRO A 184 42.55 -2.02 42.17
N GLY A 185 43.00 -3.24 41.88
CA GLY A 185 42.48 -4.46 42.49
C GLY A 185 41.11 -4.91 41.98
N ALA A 186 40.58 -4.32 40.90
CA ALA A 186 39.24 -4.63 40.43
C ALA A 186 39.10 -5.93 39.59
N THR A 187 40.19 -6.67 39.37
CA THR A 187 40.17 -7.92 38.58
C THR A 187 39.13 -8.95 39.07
N PRO A 188 38.98 -9.25 40.38
CA PRO A 188 37.97 -10.20 40.86
C PRO A 188 36.53 -9.73 40.58
N ILE A 189 36.28 -8.42 40.65
CA ILE A 189 34.98 -7.82 40.33
C ILE A 189 34.71 -7.95 38.83
N ARG A 190 35.71 -7.70 37.98
CA ARG A 190 35.58 -7.88 36.52
C ARG A 190 35.26 -9.32 36.16
N VAL A 191 35.91 -10.31 36.77
CA VAL A 191 35.58 -11.74 36.58
C VAL A 191 34.12 -12.02 36.96
N THR A 192 33.70 -11.58 38.15
CA THR A 192 32.31 -11.75 38.61
C THR A 192 31.30 -11.10 37.65
N LEU A 193 31.61 -9.92 37.12
CA LEU A 193 30.77 -9.24 36.13
C LEU A 193 30.66 -10.05 34.83
N MET A 194 31.76 -10.63 34.34
CA MET A 194 31.75 -11.46 33.12
C MET A 194 30.96 -12.76 33.32
N ASP A 195 31.01 -13.36 34.51
CA ASP A 195 30.20 -14.53 34.84
C ASP A 195 28.70 -14.18 34.86
N ARG A 196 28.33 -13.03 35.43
CA ARG A 196 26.95 -12.52 35.42
C ARG A 196 26.47 -12.19 34.00
N ALA A 197 27.32 -11.57 33.18
CA ALA A 197 27.01 -11.31 31.78
C ALA A 197 26.80 -12.62 31.01
N THR A 198 27.64 -13.63 31.25
CA THR A 198 27.49 -14.97 30.66
C THR A 198 26.14 -15.59 31.04
N GLN A 199 25.76 -15.58 32.32
CA GLN A 199 24.48 -16.11 32.79
C GLN A 199 23.28 -15.37 32.16
N ALA A 200 23.37 -14.04 32.04
CA ALA A 200 22.32 -13.24 31.43
C ALA A 200 22.16 -13.57 29.94
N LEU A 201 23.26 -13.66 29.18
CA LEU A 201 23.22 -14.04 27.77
C LEU A 201 22.72 -15.47 27.57
N ASP A 202 23.09 -16.41 28.45
CA ASP A 202 22.61 -17.79 28.39
C ASP A 202 21.09 -17.86 28.62
N SER A 203 20.56 -17.08 29.57
CA SER A 203 19.12 -16.97 29.81
C SER A 203 18.39 -16.38 28.61
N LEU A 204 18.96 -15.34 27.97
CA LEU A 204 18.40 -14.75 26.76
C LEU A 204 18.44 -15.72 25.59
N THR A 205 19.50 -16.51 25.44
CA THR A 205 19.62 -17.50 24.35
C THR A 205 18.60 -18.62 24.51
N ASN A 206 18.34 -19.08 25.73
CA ASN A 206 17.35 -20.13 26.00
C ASN A 206 15.90 -19.66 25.80
N THR A 207 15.65 -18.35 25.92
CA THR A 207 14.33 -17.74 25.71
C THR A 207 14.17 -17.12 24.33
N ALA A 208 15.28 -16.96 23.60
CA ALA A 208 15.27 -16.39 22.26
C ALA A 208 14.48 -17.30 21.31
N VAL A 209 13.48 -16.68 20.68
CA VAL A 209 12.83 -17.22 19.50
C VAL A 209 13.87 -17.36 18.39
N ASP A 210 13.63 -18.26 17.44
CA ASP A 210 14.49 -18.60 16.29
C ASP A 210 14.60 -17.45 15.24
N ASP A 211 14.67 -16.22 15.73
CA ASP A 211 14.71 -14.95 15.01
C ASP A 211 16.16 -14.58 14.68
N PRO A 212 16.52 -14.46 13.38
CA PRO A 212 17.86 -14.10 12.95
C PRO A 212 18.40 -12.81 13.55
N ALA A 213 17.57 -11.78 13.72
CA ALA A 213 18.02 -10.50 14.23
C ALA A 213 18.49 -10.62 15.69
N ILE A 214 17.74 -11.37 16.50
CA ILE A 214 18.08 -11.62 17.91
C ILE A 214 19.34 -12.50 18.01
N GLN A 215 19.44 -13.54 17.17
CA GLN A 215 20.62 -14.42 17.14
C GLN A 215 21.90 -13.66 16.79
N LEU A 216 21.83 -12.68 15.88
CA LEU A 216 22.97 -11.82 15.54
C LEU A 216 23.41 -10.94 16.70
N GLU A 217 22.48 -10.33 17.43
CA GLU A 217 22.83 -9.53 18.61
C GLU A 217 23.43 -10.36 19.74
N LEU A 218 22.88 -11.56 19.98
CA LEU A 218 23.44 -12.49 20.95
C LEU A 218 24.84 -12.96 20.53
N ALA A 219 25.06 -13.28 19.25
CA ALA A 219 26.38 -13.66 18.75
C ALA A 219 27.40 -12.51 18.92
N ALA A 220 27.00 -11.28 18.60
CA ALA A 220 27.83 -10.09 18.81
C ALA A 220 28.15 -9.89 20.30
N ALA A 221 27.18 -10.08 21.19
CA ALA A 221 27.38 -9.99 22.64
C ALA A 221 28.34 -11.07 23.17
N TYR A 222 28.19 -12.32 22.74
CA TYR A 222 29.09 -13.41 23.12
C TYR A 222 30.51 -13.21 22.61
N ARG A 223 30.69 -12.71 21.38
CA ARG A 223 32.03 -12.35 20.85
C ARG A 223 32.69 -11.27 21.72
N ARG A 224 31.97 -10.19 22.01
CA ARG A 224 32.48 -9.10 22.87
C ARG A 224 32.83 -9.61 24.27
N LEU A 225 32.01 -10.47 24.85
CA LEU A 225 32.31 -11.12 26.12
C LEU A 225 33.58 -11.98 26.03
N ALA A 226 33.75 -12.73 24.94
CA ALA A 226 34.91 -13.57 24.70
C ALA A 226 36.21 -12.76 24.55
N GLU A 227 36.15 -11.61 23.87
CA GLU A 227 37.24 -10.64 23.74
C GLU A 227 37.79 -10.25 25.12
N VAL A 228 36.89 -9.83 26.02
CA VAL A 228 37.24 -9.39 27.39
C VAL A 228 37.74 -10.54 28.26
N GLN A 229 37.13 -11.73 28.12
CA GLN A 229 37.49 -12.90 28.91
C GLN A 229 38.92 -13.37 28.63
N GLY A 230 39.36 -13.39 27.37
CA GLY A 230 40.62 -14.03 27.06
C GLY A 230 41.10 -13.99 25.61
N GLU A 231 40.63 -13.09 24.75
CA GLU A 231 41.16 -13.10 23.38
C GLU A 231 42.63 -12.64 23.34
N PRO A 232 43.58 -13.49 22.88
CA PRO A 232 45.01 -13.20 22.96
C PRO A 232 45.46 -11.93 22.19
N ALA A 233 44.66 -11.47 21.23
CA ALA A 233 44.97 -10.29 20.42
C ALA A 233 44.63 -8.96 21.12
N ARG A 234 43.99 -8.98 22.29
CA ARG A 234 43.50 -7.79 23.01
C ARG A 234 43.83 -7.86 24.50
N ALA A 235 43.74 -6.73 25.21
CA ALA A 235 43.81 -6.71 26.68
C ALA A 235 42.61 -7.47 27.25
N ASN A 236 42.86 -8.46 28.11
CA ASN A 236 41.84 -9.41 28.55
C ASN A 236 42.11 -9.93 29.98
N LEU A 237 41.21 -10.76 30.51
CA LEU A 237 41.28 -11.35 31.85
C LEU A 237 42.11 -12.65 31.93
N GLY A 238 42.67 -13.13 30.82
CA GLY A 238 43.50 -14.34 30.75
C GLY A 238 42.70 -15.66 30.77
N ASN A 239 41.38 -15.62 30.77
CA ASN A 239 40.54 -16.82 30.83
C ASN A 239 40.25 -17.35 29.42
N LEU A 240 41.25 -18.01 28.83
CA LEU A 240 41.17 -18.62 27.49
C LEU A 240 40.02 -19.64 27.38
N ARG A 241 39.73 -20.37 28.46
CA ARG A 241 38.68 -21.41 28.46
C ARG A 241 37.29 -20.79 28.37
N ALA A 242 37.02 -19.75 29.15
CA ALA A 242 35.76 -19.02 29.08
C ALA A 242 35.62 -18.31 27.73
N SER A 243 36.68 -17.66 27.26
CA SER A 243 36.70 -16.99 25.94
C SER A 243 36.36 -17.96 24.80
N LEU A 244 36.99 -19.14 24.77
CA LEU A 244 36.69 -20.17 23.77
C LEU A 244 35.23 -20.64 23.82
N ALA A 245 34.67 -20.81 25.03
CA ALA A 245 33.28 -21.20 25.19
C ALA A 245 32.31 -20.13 24.66
N SER A 246 32.55 -18.86 24.97
CA SER A 246 31.76 -17.73 24.50
C SER A 246 31.84 -17.58 22.97
N TYR A 247 33.04 -17.71 22.38
CA TYR A 247 33.21 -17.69 20.94
C TYR A 247 32.47 -18.85 20.23
N ARG A 248 32.50 -20.06 20.79
CA ARG A 248 31.73 -21.20 20.24
C ARG A 248 30.22 -20.99 20.29
N LYS A 249 29.71 -20.31 21.33
CA LYS A 249 28.29 -19.92 21.37
C LYS A 249 27.95 -18.94 20.25
N ALA A 250 28.79 -17.93 20.04
CA ALA A 250 28.62 -17.00 18.92
C ALA A 250 28.68 -17.71 17.56
N GLN A 251 29.65 -18.62 17.37
CA GLN A 251 29.79 -19.43 16.17
C GLN A 251 28.51 -20.23 15.87
N SER A 252 27.98 -20.95 16.86
CA SER A 252 26.73 -21.73 16.73
C SER A 252 25.52 -20.87 16.33
N LEU A 253 25.38 -19.68 16.94
CA LEU A 253 24.32 -18.73 16.58
C LEU A 253 24.47 -18.23 15.14
N LEU A 254 25.68 -17.84 14.73
CA LEU A 254 25.96 -17.36 13.38
C LEU A 254 25.76 -18.45 12.32
N GLU A 255 26.14 -19.70 12.60
CA GLU A 255 25.84 -20.85 11.74
C GLU A 255 24.34 -21.10 11.62
N GLY A 256 23.58 -20.92 12.70
CA GLY A 256 22.11 -20.95 12.70
C GLY A 256 21.51 -19.92 11.75
N VAL A 257 21.96 -18.66 11.85
CA VAL A 257 21.50 -17.57 10.98
C VAL A 257 21.89 -17.81 9.52
N ARG A 258 23.14 -18.21 9.27
CA ARG A 258 23.67 -18.47 7.93
C ARG A 258 22.95 -19.60 7.21
N ARG A 259 22.45 -20.62 7.91
CA ARG A 259 21.59 -21.66 7.29
C ARG A 259 20.30 -21.09 6.71
N ARG A 260 19.73 -20.04 7.30
CA ARG A 260 18.53 -19.35 6.80
C ARG A 260 18.87 -18.29 5.76
N GLN A 261 20.01 -17.63 5.92
CA GLN A 261 20.46 -16.52 5.10
C GLN A 261 21.86 -16.81 4.50
N PRO A 262 21.97 -17.82 3.61
CA PRO A 262 23.27 -18.31 3.14
C PRO A 262 24.06 -17.31 2.28
N LYS A 263 23.39 -16.25 1.81
CA LYS A 263 23.98 -15.20 0.99
C LYS A 263 24.29 -13.92 1.77
N ASP A 264 24.04 -13.89 3.07
CA ASP A 264 24.34 -12.71 3.88
C ASP A 264 25.86 -12.62 4.14
N LEU A 265 26.45 -11.56 3.57
CA LEU A 265 27.89 -11.30 3.65
C LEU A 265 28.33 -10.87 5.05
N ASP A 266 27.46 -10.17 5.79
CA ASP A 266 27.81 -9.70 7.13
C ASP A 266 27.92 -10.90 8.10
N VAL A 267 26.95 -11.80 8.04
CA VAL A 267 26.95 -13.05 8.82
C VAL A 267 28.19 -13.89 8.50
N ALA A 268 28.59 -13.95 7.23
CA ALA A 268 29.81 -14.63 6.80
C ALA A 268 31.08 -14.04 7.42
N ARG A 269 31.21 -12.71 7.41
CA ARG A 269 32.36 -12.00 7.99
C ARG A 269 32.41 -12.17 9.51
N GLN A 270 31.27 -12.03 10.18
CA GLN A 270 31.18 -12.21 11.63
C GLN A 270 31.56 -13.65 12.04
N LEU A 271 31.11 -14.66 11.29
CA LEU A 271 31.44 -16.06 11.52
C LEU A 271 32.93 -16.30 11.28
N ALA A 272 33.48 -15.83 10.16
CA ALA A 272 34.90 -15.96 9.87
C ALA A 272 35.79 -15.30 10.93
N SER A 273 35.38 -14.14 11.44
CA SER A 273 36.10 -13.44 12.51
C SER A 273 36.00 -14.21 13.84
N ALA A 274 34.86 -14.83 14.16
CA ALA A 274 34.72 -15.69 15.35
C ALA A 274 35.60 -16.95 15.22
N ASP A 275 35.57 -17.61 14.07
CA ASP A 275 36.41 -18.78 13.76
C ASP A 275 37.90 -18.44 13.85
N TRP A 276 38.30 -17.28 13.36
CA TRP A 276 39.68 -16.80 13.49
C TRP A 276 40.12 -16.66 14.94
N ALA A 277 39.27 -16.06 15.79
CA ALA A 277 39.55 -15.91 17.21
C ALA A 277 39.61 -17.27 17.93
N ILE A 278 38.70 -18.19 17.60
CA ILE A 278 38.72 -19.59 18.09
C ILE A 278 40.07 -20.24 17.73
N GLY A 279 40.49 -20.15 16.47
CA GLY A 279 41.77 -20.68 16.03
C GLY A 279 42.97 -20.07 16.76
N SER A 280 42.95 -18.77 17.03
CA SER A 280 43.99 -18.09 17.83
C SER A 280 44.05 -18.61 19.27
N ILE A 281 42.90 -18.81 19.91
CA ILE A 281 42.82 -19.35 21.28
C ILE A 281 43.32 -20.80 21.31
N LEU A 282 42.95 -21.62 20.34
CA LEU A 282 43.41 -23.02 20.23
C LEU A 282 44.92 -23.12 20.04
N LEU A 283 45.53 -22.22 19.25
CA LEU A 283 47.00 -22.15 19.14
C LEU A 283 47.66 -21.84 20.48
N ASN A 284 47.09 -20.91 21.26
CA ASN A 284 47.60 -20.58 22.60
C ASN A 284 47.45 -21.75 23.59
N GLN A 285 46.44 -22.60 23.41
CA GLN A 285 46.25 -23.83 24.18
C GLN A 285 47.14 -25.00 23.69
N GLY A 286 47.85 -24.84 22.56
CA GLY A 286 48.73 -25.85 21.99
C GLY A 286 48.05 -26.82 21.00
N ASP A 287 46.74 -26.69 20.77
CA ASP A 287 45.99 -27.54 19.84
C ASP A 287 46.11 -27.00 18.39
N LYS A 288 47.31 -27.19 17.83
CA LYS A 288 47.64 -26.78 16.45
C LYS A 288 46.74 -27.44 15.39
N PRO A 289 46.41 -28.74 15.47
CA PRO A 289 45.53 -29.38 14.50
C PRO A 289 44.14 -28.74 14.46
N ALA A 290 43.46 -28.59 15.61
CA ALA A 290 42.14 -27.99 15.64
C ALA A 290 42.17 -26.50 15.23
N ALA A 291 43.23 -25.78 15.60
CA ALA A 291 43.39 -24.40 15.19
C ALA A 291 43.53 -24.23 13.66
N ARG A 292 44.24 -25.15 12.99
CA ARG A 292 44.38 -25.12 11.52
C ARG A 292 43.03 -25.34 10.85
N GLU A 293 42.28 -26.35 11.28
CA GLU A 293 40.97 -26.68 10.70
C GLU A 293 40.00 -25.48 10.77
N VAL A 294 39.89 -24.84 11.93
CA VAL A 294 38.97 -23.70 12.10
C VAL A 294 39.44 -22.48 11.31
N ARG A 295 40.76 -22.23 11.20
CA ARG A 295 41.28 -21.10 10.41
C ARG A 295 41.12 -21.30 8.91
N GLU A 296 41.21 -22.53 8.42
CA GLU A 296 40.91 -22.86 7.01
C GLU A 296 39.45 -22.50 6.69
N LYS A 297 38.50 -22.91 7.54
CA LYS A 297 37.07 -22.50 7.41
C LYS A 297 36.91 -20.98 7.42
N ALA A 298 37.58 -20.27 8.33
CA ALA A 298 37.54 -18.80 8.39
C ALA A 298 38.06 -18.15 7.09
N LEU A 299 39.11 -18.69 6.49
CA LEU A 299 39.68 -18.18 5.24
C LEU A 299 38.73 -18.40 4.07
N GLU A 300 38.16 -19.60 3.93
CA GLU A 300 37.14 -19.90 2.91
C GLU A 300 35.95 -18.94 3.00
N LEU A 301 35.47 -18.68 4.22
CA LEU A 301 34.38 -17.74 4.48
C LEU A 301 34.72 -16.29 4.08
N ARG A 302 35.94 -15.84 4.41
CA ARG A 302 36.44 -14.51 4.02
C ARG A 302 36.59 -14.37 2.52
N GLU A 303 37.14 -15.37 1.85
CA GLU A 303 37.29 -15.38 0.39
C GLU A 303 35.93 -15.36 -0.29
N TRP A 304 34.98 -16.13 0.21
CA TRP A 304 33.61 -16.07 -0.28
C TRP A 304 33.01 -14.65 -0.09
N ALA A 305 33.25 -14.02 1.05
CA ALA A 305 32.73 -12.68 1.36
C ALA A 305 33.46 -11.53 0.62
N SER A 306 34.67 -11.75 0.10
CA SER A 306 35.47 -10.73 -0.60
C SER A 306 35.10 -10.53 -2.07
N HIS A 307 34.24 -11.39 -2.64
CA HIS A 307 33.72 -11.22 -4.01
C HIS A 307 32.67 -10.09 -4.12
N ALA A 308 32.31 -9.45 -3.01
CA ALA A 308 31.51 -8.24 -2.96
C ALA A 308 32.42 -7.03 -2.63
N PRO A 309 32.20 -5.85 -3.24
CA PRO A 309 33.05 -4.68 -3.01
C PRO A 309 33.13 -4.35 -1.51
N PRO A 310 34.34 -4.08 -0.96
CA PRO A 310 34.52 -3.79 0.45
C PRO A 310 33.75 -2.51 0.81
N GLN A 311 32.88 -2.61 1.81
CA GLN A 311 32.04 -1.49 2.26
C GLN A 311 32.62 -0.79 3.50
N ASP A 312 33.62 -1.40 4.17
CA ASP A 312 34.24 -0.89 5.39
C ASP A 312 35.72 -1.29 5.55
N LEU A 313 36.39 -0.70 6.55
CA LEU A 313 37.80 -0.92 6.88
C LEU A 313 38.09 -2.35 7.34
N ASP A 314 37.13 -3.00 8.02
CA ASP A 314 37.29 -4.38 8.49
C ASP A 314 37.28 -5.36 7.31
N SER A 315 36.47 -5.12 6.26
CA SER A 315 36.49 -5.89 5.00
C SER A 315 37.85 -5.80 4.30
N CYS A 316 38.46 -4.61 4.25
CA CYS A 316 39.81 -4.44 3.69
C CYS A 316 40.88 -5.18 4.53
N ARG A 317 40.74 -5.17 5.86
CA ARG A 317 41.67 -5.84 6.77
C ARG A 317 41.56 -7.36 6.65
N ASP A 318 40.35 -7.87 6.49
CA ASP A 318 40.06 -9.29 6.28
C ASP A 318 40.61 -9.80 4.94
N GLU A 319 40.44 -9.03 3.87
CA GLU A 319 41.00 -9.36 2.55
C GLU A 319 42.54 -9.35 2.57
N ALA A 320 43.15 -8.35 3.21
CA ALA A 320 44.60 -8.29 3.40
C ALA A 320 45.12 -9.48 4.22
N THR A 321 44.41 -9.87 5.28
CA THR A 321 44.77 -11.02 6.13
C THR A 321 44.66 -12.33 5.34
N ALA A 322 43.60 -12.51 4.55
CA ALA A 322 43.43 -13.70 3.70
C ALA A 322 44.55 -13.83 2.68
N ARG A 323 44.95 -12.72 2.03
CA ARG A 323 46.07 -12.70 1.06
C ARG A 323 47.42 -12.97 1.72
N GLN A 324 47.64 -12.50 2.96
CA GLN A 324 48.91 -12.66 3.68
C GLN A 324 49.16 -14.12 4.11
N TYR A 325 48.12 -14.85 4.54
CA TYR A 325 48.27 -16.24 5.01
C TYR A 325 48.38 -17.28 3.89
N ARG A 326 48.17 -16.88 2.64
CA ARG A 326 48.33 -17.74 1.46
C ARG A 326 49.78 -17.77 0.93
N ARG A 327 50.66 -16.91 1.45
CA ARG A 327 52.12 -16.89 1.16
C ARG A 327 52.89 -17.54 2.29
#